data_AF-A0A8S2X602-F1
#
_entry.id   AF-A0A8S2X602-F1
#
_cell.length_a   1.000
_cell.length_b   1.000
_cell.length_c   1.000
_cell.angle_alpha   90.00
_cell.angle_beta   90.00
_cell.angle_gamma   90.00
#
_symmetry.space_group_name_H-M   'P 1'
#
loop_
_entity.id
_entity.type
_entity.pdbx_description
1 polymer ?
#
loop_
_entity_poly.entity_id
_entity_poly.type
_entity_poly.pdbx_seq_one_letter_code
_entity_poly.pdbx_strand_id
1 'polypeptide(L)'
;TMVAVLARKLELTRAEKHVHNFMMDTQLTKRLKNAAANVLRETWLIYKYTKLVKNVNTSRVRTHQRKFLQAIHSLRKVKLDQRKLTDSVNSVSDIAKLQSSVYDVVSQMLSNQTVLENKFHDLENKVIALQV
;
A
#
# COMPACT_ATOMS: atom_id res chain seq x y z
N THR A 1 -17.93 18.45 17.83
CA THR A 1 -17.11 18.85 18.99
C THR A 1 -15.75 19.33 18.53
N MET A 2 -15.00 20.07 19.35
CA MET A 2 -13.63 20.53 19.04
C MET A 2 -12.72 19.38 18.55
N VAL A 3 -12.91 18.19 19.12
CA VAL A 3 -12.24 16.94 18.70
C VAL A 3 -12.45 16.62 17.21
N ALA A 4 -13.64 16.81 16.67
CA ALA A 4 -13.93 16.54 15.26
C ALA A 4 -13.31 17.57 14.29
N VAL A 5 -13.02 18.78 14.76
CA VAL A 5 -12.30 19.80 13.97
C VAL A 5 -10.80 19.50 13.98
N LEU A 6 -10.26 19.13 15.14
CA LEU A 6 -8.86 18.74 15.29
C LEU A 6 -8.54 17.46 14.51
N ALA A 7 -9.40 16.44 14.55
CA ALA A 7 -9.24 15.21 13.78
C ALA A 7 -9.11 15.49 12.28
N ARG A 8 -10.00 16.32 11.72
CA ARG A 8 -9.97 16.72 10.30
C ARG A 8 -8.70 17.48 9.90
N LYS A 9 -8.13 18.29 10.80
CA LYS A 9 -6.86 19.00 10.54
C LYS A 9 -5.63 18.09 10.59
N LEU A 10 -5.73 16.93 11.23
CA LEU A 10 -4.65 15.93 11.33
C LEU A 10 -4.74 14.85 10.25
N GLU A 11 -5.87 14.75 9.55
CA GLU A 11 -6.02 13.85 8.43
C GLU A 11 -5.20 14.33 7.23
N LEU A 12 -4.27 13.49 6.78
CA LEU A 12 -3.50 13.75 5.57
C LEU A 12 -4.42 13.71 4.34
N THR A 13 -4.26 14.71 3.49
CA THR A 13 -4.85 14.76 2.15
C THR A 13 -4.32 13.62 1.28
N ARG A 14 -4.98 13.36 0.15
CA ARG A 14 -4.55 12.33 -0.81
C ARG A 14 -3.12 12.57 -1.32
N ALA A 15 -2.78 13.83 -1.62
CA ALA A 15 -1.45 14.20 -2.08
C ALA A 15 -0.38 13.97 -1.00
N GLU A 16 -0.66 14.39 0.24
CA GLU A 16 0.25 14.16 1.36
C GLU A 16 0.44 12.66 1.66
N LYS A 17 -0.63 11.86 1.60
CA LYS A 17 -0.54 10.39 1.72
C LYS A 17 0.34 9.77 0.64
N HIS A 18 0.24 10.25 -0.60
CA HIS A 18 1.07 9.76 -1.70
C HIS A 18 2.56 10.07 -1.46
N VAL A 19 2.90 11.30 -1.09
CA VAL A 19 4.27 11.69 -0.74
C VAL A 19 4.77 10.89 0.45
N HIS A 20 3.95 10.74 1.50
CA HIS A 20 4.29 9.95 2.68
C HIS A 20 4.60 8.49 2.32
N ASN A 21 3.75 7.84 1.53
CA ASN A 21 3.96 6.46 1.08
C ASN A 21 5.24 6.31 0.26
N PHE A 22 5.52 7.25 -0.65
CA PHE A 22 6.76 7.27 -1.43
C PHE A 22 8.00 7.41 -0.54
N MET A 23 7.96 8.33 0.44
CA MET A 23 9.05 8.50 1.40
C MET A 23 9.27 7.23 2.23
N MET A 24 8.20 6.59 2.69
CA MET A 24 8.28 5.33 3.45
C MET A 24 8.88 4.20 2.61
N ASP A 25 8.44 4.03 1.36
CA ASP A 25 8.97 2.98 0.47
C ASP A 25 10.46 3.19 0.18
N THR A 26 10.87 4.44 -0.07
CA THR A 26 12.30 4.78 -0.27
C THR A 26 13.14 4.41 0.95
N GLN A 27 12.65 4.73 2.17
CA GLN A 27 13.33 4.38 3.41
C GLN A 27 13.41 2.87 3.63
N LEU A 28 12.32 2.14 3.40
CA LEU A 28 12.27 0.69 3.53
C LEU A 28 13.22 0.02 2.54
N THR A 29 13.24 0.46 1.28
CA THR A 29 14.17 -0.04 0.26
C THR A 29 15.63 0.14 0.67
N LYS A 30 15.99 1.30 1.23
CA LYS A 30 17.35 1.54 1.76
C LYS A 30 17.68 0.60 2.91
N ARG A 31 16.76 0.42 3.87
CA ARG A 31 16.93 -0.49 5.01
C ARG A 31 17.05 -1.94 4.56
N LEU A 32 16.30 -2.36 3.54
CA LEU A 32 16.34 -3.71 2.97
C LEU A 32 17.72 -4.01 2.41
N LYS A 33 18.25 -3.12 1.56
CA LYS A 33 19.59 -3.24 0.98
C LYS A 33 20.68 -3.31 2.06
N ASN A 34 20.60 -2.46 3.07
CA ASN A 34 21.55 -2.46 4.20
C ASN A 34 21.49 -3.76 5.00
N ALA A 35 20.29 -4.24 5.34
CA ALA A 35 20.13 -5.50 6.07
C ALA A 35 20.66 -6.69 5.26
N ALA A 36 20.37 -6.75 3.95
CA ALA A 36 20.88 -7.79 3.06
C ALA A 36 22.41 -7.77 2.96
N ALA A 37 23.02 -6.58 2.82
CA ALA A 37 24.47 -6.43 2.81
C ALA A 37 25.10 -6.91 4.13
N ASN A 38 24.48 -6.61 5.27
CA ASN A 38 24.94 -7.08 6.56
C ASN A 38 24.81 -8.60 6.71
N VAL A 39 23.74 -9.21 6.20
CA VAL A 39 23.61 -10.68 6.16
C VAL A 39 24.80 -11.29 5.41
N LEU A 40 25.07 -10.82 4.19
CA LEU A 40 26.20 -11.33 3.39
C LEU A 40 27.55 -11.11 4.08
N ARG A 41 27.77 -9.91 4.63
CA ARG A 41 28.98 -9.55 5.37
C ARG A 41 29.22 -10.49 6.54
N GLU A 42 28.23 -10.69 7.39
CA GLU A 42 28.37 -11.51 8.59
C GLU A 42 28.45 -13.01 8.24
N THR A 43 27.74 -13.49 7.20
CA THR A 43 27.93 -14.86 6.67
C THR A 43 29.38 -15.09 6.26
N TRP A 44 29.96 -14.17 5.49
CA TRP A 44 31.36 -14.26 5.07
C TRP A 44 32.32 -14.25 6.26
N LEU A 45 32.12 -13.36 7.23
CA LEU A 45 33.00 -13.27 8.40
C LEU A 45 32.89 -14.52 9.29
N ILE A 46 31.70 -15.10 9.45
CA ILE A 46 31.52 -16.38 10.14
C ILE A 46 32.30 -17.47 9.41
N TYR A 47 32.14 -17.59 8.08
CA TYR A 47 32.88 -18.57 7.29
C TYR A 47 34.40 -18.37 7.43
N LYS A 48 34.89 -17.14 7.27
CA LYS A 48 36.29 -16.79 7.43
C LYS A 48 36.85 -17.23 8.78
N TYR A 49 36.17 -16.91 9.88
CA TYR A 49 36.68 -17.20 11.23
C TYR A 49 36.38 -18.62 11.75
N THR A 50 35.65 -19.43 10.99
CA THR A 50 35.37 -20.84 11.34
C THR A 50 36.03 -21.84 10.40
N LYS A 51 36.28 -21.47 9.13
CA LYS A 51 36.77 -22.40 8.09
C LYS A 51 38.12 -22.00 7.47
N LEU A 52 38.52 -20.72 7.54
CA LEU A 52 39.74 -20.22 6.89
C LEU A 52 40.86 -19.87 7.89
N VAL A 53 40.81 -20.42 9.10
CA VAL A 53 41.81 -20.18 10.16
C VAL A 53 42.25 -21.49 10.78
N LYS A 54 43.52 -21.58 11.20
CA LYS A 54 44.06 -22.77 11.88
C LYS A 54 43.47 -22.96 13.29
N ASN A 55 43.32 -21.87 14.04
CA ASN A 55 42.77 -21.87 15.40
C ASN A 55 41.56 -20.94 15.47
N VAL A 56 40.40 -21.48 15.88
CA VAL A 56 39.13 -20.75 15.93
C VAL A 56 39.01 -19.93 17.21
N ASN A 57 38.82 -18.61 17.08
CA ASN A 57 38.45 -17.74 18.20
C ASN A 57 36.92 -17.73 18.37
N THR A 58 36.43 -18.51 19.34
CA THR A 58 34.98 -18.68 19.57
C THR A 58 34.28 -17.38 19.99
N SER A 59 34.95 -16.48 20.73
CA SER A 59 34.38 -15.19 21.14
C SER A 59 34.11 -14.27 19.94
N ARG A 60 35.06 -14.23 19.00
CA ARG A 60 34.91 -13.48 17.74
C ARG A 60 33.79 -14.06 16.88
N VAL A 61 33.72 -15.38 16.77
CA VAL A 61 32.66 -16.06 16.01
C VAL A 61 31.28 -15.74 16.59
N ARG A 62 31.11 -15.82 17.92
CA ARG A 62 29.84 -15.44 18.58
C ARG A 62 29.42 -14.01 18.31
N THR A 63 30.38 -13.08 18.23
CA THR A 63 30.09 -11.68 17.89
C THR A 63 29.50 -11.55 16.48
N HIS A 64 30.08 -12.23 15.49
CA HIS A 64 29.57 -12.23 14.12
C HIS A 64 28.24 -12.99 13.98
N GLN A 65 28.07 -14.10 14.69
CA GLN A 65 26.79 -14.83 14.76
C GLN A 65 25.67 -13.95 15.31
N ARG A 66 25.91 -13.19 16.39
CA ARG A 66 24.92 -12.26 16.93
C ARG A 66 24.54 -11.17 15.92
N LYS A 67 25.53 -10.58 15.25
CA LYS A 67 25.30 -9.58 14.20
C LYS A 67 24.56 -10.16 12.99
N PHE A 68 24.87 -11.39 12.59
CA PHE A 68 24.16 -12.12 11.54
C PHE A 68 22.68 -12.31 11.89
N LEU A 69 22.37 -12.79 13.10
CA LEU A 69 21.00 -12.97 13.56
C LEU A 69 20.23 -11.64 13.62
N GLN A 70 20.89 -10.57 14.09
CA GLN A 70 20.32 -9.22 14.06
C GLN A 70 20.00 -8.77 12.63
N ALA A 71 20.91 -8.98 11.68
CA ALA A 71 20.70 -8.62 10.28
C ALA A 71 19.56 -9.42 9.64
N ILE A 72 19.45 -10.73 9.92
CA ILE A 72 18.32 -11.57 9.47
C ILE A 72 17.00 -11.07 10.05
N HIS A 73 16.96 -10.75 11.34
CA HIS A 73 15.77 -10.22 11.98
C HIS A 73 15.36 -8.87 11.37
N SER A 74 16.31 -7.96 11.18
CA SER A 74 16.07 -6.68 10.49
C SER A 74 15.54 -6.87 9.08
N LEU A 75 16.12 -7.80 8.31
CA LEU A 75 15.69 -8.09 6.94
C LEU A 75 14.23 -8.59 6.90
N ARG A 76 13.87 -9.52 7.80
CA ARG A 76 12.50 -10.03 7.93
C ARG A 76 11.52 -8.93 8.32
N LYS A 77 11.88 -8.09 9.28
CA LYS A 77 11.05 -6.96 9.72
C LYS A 77 10.79 -5.99 8.56
N VAL A 78 11.83 -5.55 7.86
CA VAL A 78 11.69 -4.63 6.71
C VAL A 78 10.80 -5.23 5.62
N LYS A 79 10.94 -6.53 5.33
CA LYS A 79 10.09 -7.22 4.35
C LYS A 79 8.62 -7.25 4.76
N LEU A 80 8.33 -7.45 6.05
CA LEU A 80 6.97 -7.38 6.58
C LEU A 80 6.39 -5.96 6.49
N ASP A 81 7.19 -4.95 6.86
CA ASP A 81 6.79 -3.55 6.78
C ASP A 81 6.50 -3.12 5.33
N GLN A 82 7.28 -3.61 4.36
CA GLN A 82 7.04 -3.36 2.94
C GLN A 82 5.75 -4.01 2.44
N ARG A 83 5.43 -5.23 2.89
CA ARG A 83 4.13 -5.87 2.59
C ARG A 83 2.96 -5.04 3.12
N LYS A 84 3.03 -4.61 4.38
CA LYS A 84 1.98 -3.75 4.98
C LYS A 84 1.78 -2.44 4.22
N LEU A 85 2.87 -1.79 3.81
CA LEU A 85 2.81 -0.56 3.02
C LEU A 85 2.13 -0.82 1.66
N THR A 86 2.48 -1.93 1.01
CA THR A 86 1.91 -2.34 -0.29
C THR A 86 0.40 -2.61 -0.17
N ASP A 87 -0.02 -3.37 0.84
CA ASP A 87 -1.43 -3.68 1.08
C ASP A 87 -2.24 -2.40 1.33
N SER A 88 -1.68 -1.44 2.08
CA SER A 88 -2.28 -0.12 2.31
C SER A 88 -2.46 0.67 1.00
N VAL A 89 -1.45 0.68 0.12
CA VAL A 89 -1.52 1.35 -1.18
C VAL A 89 -2.57 0.70 -2.10
N ASN A 90 -2.62 -0.63 -2.15
CA ASN A 90 -3.57 -1.37 -2.98
C ASN A 90 -5.02 -1.06 -2.59
N SER A 91 -5.32 -1.03 -1.28
CA SER A 91 -6.67 -0.70 -0.80
C SER A 91 -7.17 0.69 -1.28
N VAL A 92 -6.29 1.70 -1.30
CA VAL A 92 -6.64 3.04 -1.80
C VAL A 92 -6.83 3.03 -3.32
N SER A 93 -6.01 2.25 -4.05
CA SER A 93 -6.17 2.10 -5.50
C SER A 93 -7.50 1.42 -5.85
N ASP A 94 -7.91 0.41 -5.09
CA ASP A 94 -9.13 -0.33 -5.34
C ASP A 94 -10.37 0.53 -5.09
N ILE A 95 -10.35 1.36 -4.05
CA ILE A 95 -11.41 2.36 -3.81
C ILE A 95 -11.51 3.34 -4.98
N ALA A 96 -10.39 3.81 -5.54
CA ALA A 96 -10.41 4.72 -6.68
C ALA A 96 -11.01 4.07 -7.94
N LYS A 97 -10.74 2.79 -8.18
CA LYS A 97 -11.33 2.02 -9.30
C LYS A 97 -12.83 1.81 -9.10
N LEU A 98 -13.25 1.48 -7.86
CA LEU A 98 -14.66 1.37 -7.51
C LEU A 98 -15.39 2.69 -7.73
N GLN A 99 -14.79 3.82 -7.33
CA GLN A 99 -15.38 5.14 -7.57
C GLN A 99 -15.60 5.42 -9.06
N SER A 100 -14.63 5.10 -9.92
CA SER A 100 -14.78 5.24 -11.37
C SER A 100 -15.90 4.35 -11.91
N SER A 101 -15.95 3.08 -11.48
CA SER A 101 -16.97 2.13 -11.93
C SER A 101 -18.37 2.56 -11.52
N VAL A 102 -18.53 3.06 -10.28
CA VAL A 102 -19.79 3.60 -9.77
C VAL A 102 -20.22 4.83 -10.57
N TYR A 103 -19.28 5.72 -10.90
CA TYR A 103 -19.58 6.89 -11.72
C TYR A 103 -20.15 6.49 -13.09
N ASP A 104 -19.53 5.50 -13.75
CA ASP A 104 -19.99 5.01 -15.05
C ASP A 104 -21.41 4.41 -14.98
N VAL A 105 -21.68 3.59 -13.96
CA VAL A 105 -23.02 3.00 -13.73
C VAL A 105 -24.07 4.08 -13.47
N VAL A 106 -23.76 5.07 -12.64
CA VAL A 106 -24.69 6.18 -12.34
C VAL A 106 -24.94 7.03 -13.58
N SER A 107 -23.91 7.29 -14.39
CA SER A 107 -24.05 8.04 -15.64
C SER A 107 -24.97 7.30 -16.64
N GLN A 108 -24.79 5.99 -16.79
CA GLN A 108 -25.67 5.16 -17.62
C GLN A 108 -27.11 5.16 -17.09
N MET A 109 -27.29 5.08 -15.76
CA MET A 109 -28.61 5.12 -15.14
C MET A 109 -29.33 6.45 -15.43
N LEU A 110 -28.64 7.58 -15.33
CA LEU A 110 -29.19 8.90 -15.65
C LEU A 110 -29.58 8.99 -17.13
N SER A 111 -28.75 8.48 -18.03
CA SER A 111 -29.08 8.42 -19.47
C SER A 111 -30.34 7.58 -19.72
N ASN A 112 -30.45 6.41 -19.07
CA ASN A 112 -31.62 5.56 -19.19
C ASN A 112 -32.87 6.22 -18.60
N GLN A 113 -32.74 6.95 -17.50
CA GLN A 113 -33.82 7.71 -16.89
C GLN A 113 -34.37 8.75 -17.88
N THR A 114 -33.52 9.52 -18.55
CA THR A 114 -33.96 10.49 -19.57
C THR A 114 -34.71 9.81 -20.72
N VAL A 115 -34.25 8.64 -21.17
CA VAL A 115 -34.95 7.85 -22.21
C VAL A 115 -36.33 7.40 -21.72
N LEU A 116 -36.43 6.98 -20.45
CA LEU A 116 -37.69 6.59 -19.82
C LEU A 116 -38.66 7.76 -19.69
N GLU A 117 -38.17 8.93 -19.23
CA GLU A 117 -38.97 10.16 -19.11
C GLU A 117 -39.55 10.58 -20.46
N ASN A 118 -38.76 10.54 -21.54
CA ASN A 118 -39.25 10.84 -22.89
C ASN A 118 -40.34 9.86 -23.34
N LYS A 119 -40.16 8.55 -23.12
CA LYS A 119 -41.17 7.55 -23.44
C LYS A 119 -42.46 7.73 -22.64
N PHE A 120 -42.33 8.17 -21.38
CA PHE A 120 -43.48 8.45 -20.52
C PHE A 120 -44.27 9.64 -21.05
N HIS A 121 -43.57 10.70 -21.47
CA HIS A 121 -44.19 11.86 -22.09
C HIS A 121 -44.90 11.52 -23.42
N ASP A 122 -44.28 10.68 -24.26
CA ASP A 122 -44.92 10.18 -25.48
C ASP A 122 -46.19 9.36 -25.20
N LEU A 123 -46.16 8.53 -24.15
CA LEU A 123 -47.34 7.78 -23.71
C LEU A 123 -48.43 8.69 -23.17
N GLU A 124 -48.08 9.69 -22.36
CA GLU A 124 -49.00 10.69 -21.83
C GLU A 124 -49.72 11.43 -22.97
N ASN A 125 -48.97 11.87 -23.99
CA ASN A 125 -49.53 12.50 -25.18
C ASN A 125 -50.50 11.58 -25.95
N LYS A 126 -50.18 10.29 -26.08
CA LYS A 126 -51.06 9.30 -26.72
C LYS A 126 -52.34 9.04 -25.92
N VAL A 127 -52.25 8.98 -24.59
CA VAL A 127 -53.42 8.80 -23.72
C VAL A 127 -54.35 10.00 -23.81
N ILE A 128 -53.81 11.22 -23.79
CA ILE A 128 -54.59 12.46 -23.97
C ILE A 128 -55.34 12.43 -25.31
N ALA A 129 -54.69 11.99 -26.38
CA ALA A 129 -55.32 11.90 -27.71
C ALA A 129 -56.48 10.88 -27.79
N LEU A 130 -56.53 9.89 -26.90
CA LEU A 130 -57.63 8.90 -26.83
C LEU A 130 -58.84 9.37 -26.00
N GLN A 131 -58.70 10.49 -25.27
CA GLN A 131 -59.78 11.06 -24.45
C GLN A 131 -60.63 12.12 -25.19
N VAL A 132 -60.37 12.31 -26.49
CA VAL A 132 -61.11 13.21 -27.41
C VAL A 132 -61.89 12.37 -28.42
#